data_AF-A0A7C9CS22-F1
#
_entry.id   AF-A0A7C9CS22-F1
#
_cell.length_a   1.000
_cell.length_b   1.000
_cell.length_c   1.000
_cell.angle_alpha   90.00
_cell.angle_beta   90.00
_cell.angle_gamma   90.00
#
_symmetry.space_group_name_H-M   'P 1'
#
loop_
_entity.id
_entity.type
_entity.pdbx_description
1 polymer ?
#
loop_
_entity_poly.entity_id
_entity_poly.type
_entity_poly.pdbx_seq_one_letter_code
_entity_poly.pdbx_strand_id
1 'polypeptide(L)'
;LSRLGSLQTLVLRENGHVGPIPNDLGNLTRLRVLDLHENNLNESIPASLGQIRGLRSLDLSGNRLTGQIPDISFPGINIMDLSQNLLGGPIPSSVGLCTSLVKMDFSRNRLSGPIPDPIVGLKDLVLMDLSFNRLAGPFPKSLKNLESLQALILKGNPMASTILPEDSFDGMK
;
A
#
# COMPACT_ATOMS: atom_id res chain seq x y z
N LEU A 1 -7.46 -9.21 -21.66
CA LEU A 1 -8.17 -8.64 -20.50
C LEU A 1 -9.32 -7.70 -20.90
N SER A 2 -9.17 -6.91 -21.97
CA SER A 2 -10.16 -5.91 -22.46
C SER A 2 -11.60 -6.40 -22.71
N ARG A 3 -11.84 -7.71 -22.85
CA ARG A 3 -13.20 -8.27 -23.04
C ARG A 3 -13.89 -8.70 -21.73
N LEU A 4 -13.22 -8.60 -20.58
CA LEU A 4 -13.71 -9.03 -19.28
C LEU A 4 -14.30 -7.87 -18.45
N GLY A 5 -14.93 -6.89 -19.09
CA GLY A 5 -15.39 -5.65 -18.43
C GLY A 5 -16.40 -5.82 -17.28
N SER A 6 -16.97 -7.01 -17.11
CA SER A 6 -17.86 -7.36 -15.99
C SER A 6 -17.16 -8.06 -14.82
N LEU A 7 -15.87 -8.37 -14.94
CA LEU A 7 -15.13 -9.09 -13.91
C LEU A 7 -15.04 -8.26 -12.63
N GLN A 8 -15.38 -8.87 -11.51
CA GLN A 8 -15.32 -8.25 -10.18
C GLN A 8 -14.18 -8.80 -9.33
N THR A 9 -13.75 -10.03 -9.61
CA THR A 9 -12.71 -10.71 -8.84
C THR A 9 -11.73 -11.35 -9.81
N LEU A 10 -10.46 -11.01 -9.67
CA LEU A 10 -9.35 -11.66 -10.36
C LEU A 10 -8.36 -12.15 -9.31
N VAL A 11 -8.24 -13.47 -9.21
CA VAL A 11 -7.33 -14.14 -8.29
C VAL A 11 -6.40 -15.02 -9.13
N LEU A 12 -5.11 -14.70 -9.14
CA LEU A 12 -4.05 -15.41 -9.85
C LEU A 12 -2.87 -15.73 -8.91
N ARG A 13 -3.14 -15.85 -7.61
CA ARG A 13 -2.11 -16.13 -6.61
C ARG A 13 -1.32 -17.42 -6.88
N GLU A 14 -0.05 -17.44 -6.49
CA GLU A 14 0.77 -18.67 -6.42
C GLU A 14 0.87 -19.42 -7.76
N ASN A 15 0.92 -18.70 -8.89
CA ASN A 15 0.95 -19.30 -10.24
C ASN A 15 2.29 -19.14 -10.96
N GLY A 16 3.31 -18.56 -10.30
CA GLY A 16 4.62 -18.35 -10.89
C GLY A 16 4.64 -17.42 -12.10
N HIS A 17 3.60 -16.60 -12.30
CA HIS A 17 3.51 -15.66 -13.42
C HIS A 17 4.72 -14.72 -13.45
N VAL A 18 5.28 -14.51 -14.64
CA VAL A 18 6.45 -13.65 -14.88
C VAL A 18 6.08 -12.45 -15.74
N GLY A 19 6.93 -11.42 -15.70
CA GLY A 19 6.76 -10.21 -16.50
C GLY A 19 5.98 -9.12 -15.75
N PRO A 20 5.69 -7.99 -16.43
CA PRO A 20 5.04 -6.85 -15.82
C PRO A 20 3.54 -7.10 -15.58
N ILE A 21 2.97 -6.34 -14.65
CA ILE A 21 1.50 -6.19 -14.57
C ILE A 21 1.04 -5.44 -15.84
N PRO A 22 0.15 -6.00 -16.68
CA PRO A 22 -0.24 -5.34 -17.92
C PRO A 22 -1.03 -4.05 -17.68
N ASN A 23 -0.70 -2.98 -18.41
CA ASN A 23 -1.42 -1.70 -18.33
C ASN A 23 -2.93 -1.85 -18.56
N ASP A 24 -3.34 -2.77 -19.45
CA ASP A 24 -4.75 -3.03 -19.77
C ASP A 24 -5.57 -3.58 -18.60
N LEU A 25 -4.93 -4.00 -17.50
CA LEU A 25 -5.64 -4.42 -16.29
C LEU A 25 -6.46 -3.27 -15.69
N GLY A 26 -6.00 -2.02 -15.88
CA GLY A 26 -6.73 -0.80 -15.49
C GLY A 26 -8.11 -0.66 -16.13
N ASN A 27 -8.33 -1.30 -17.29
CA ASN A 27 -9.62 -1.27 -17.99
C ASN A 27 -10.71 -2.12 -17.31
N LEU A 28 -10.36 -2.94 -16.32
CA LEU A 28 -11.32 -3.74 -15.54
C LEU A 28 -12.00 -2.87 -14.47
N THR A 29 -12.71 -1.82 -14.87
CA THR A 29 -13.25 -0.78 -13.97
C THR A 29 -14.30 -1.28 -12.97
N ARG A 30 -14.86 -2.49 -13.18
CA ARG A 30 -15.78 -3.16 -12.24
C ARG A 30 -15.08 -4.06 -11.22
N LEU A 31 -13.76 -4.21 -11.31
CA LEU A 31 -12.99 -5.07 -10.41
C LEU A 31 -13.06 -4.53 -8.97
N ARG A 32 -13.26 -5.45 -8.04
CA ARG A 32 -13.35 -5.25 -6.59
C ARG A 32 -12.20 -5.93 -5.86
N VAL A 33 -11.75 -7.07 -6.37
CA VAL A 33 -10.65 -7.84 -5.80
C VAL A 33 -9.63 -8.12 -6.89
N LEU A 34 -8.38 -7.69 -6.65
CA LEU A 34 -7.22 -8.06 -7.44
C LEU A 34 -6.21 -8.72 -6.51
N ASP A 35 -5.97 -10.00 -6.72
CA ASP A 35 -5.06 -10.82 -5.94
C ASP A 35 -4.05 -11.49 -6.89
N LEU A 36 -2.83 -10.98 -6.87
CA LEU A 36 -1.68 -11.45 -7.65
C LEU A 36 -0.54 -11.94 -6.73
N HIS A 37 -0.87 -12.26 -5.47
CA HIS A 37 0.09 -12.65 -4.43
C HIS A 37 0.96 -13.84 -4.84
N GLU A 38 2.21 -13.87 -4.40
CA GLU A 38 3.19 -14.95 -4.65
C GLU A 38 3.30 -15.34 -6.13
N ASN A 39 3.83 -14.41 -6.92
CA ASN A 39 4.20 -14.64 -8.31
C ASN A 39 5.63 -14.13 -8.56
N ASN A 40 6.08 -14.18 -9.82
CA ASN A 40 7.37 -13.63 -10.24
C ASN A 40 7.17 -12.34 -11.06
N LEU A 41 6.10 -11.57 -10.78
CA LEU A 41 5.82 -10.32 -11.48
C LEU A 41 6.93 -9.30 -11.20
N ASN A 42 7.29 -8.52 -12.21
CA ASN A 42 8.42 -7.61 -12.16
C ASN A 42 8.06 -6.23 -12.74
N GLU A 43 9.06 -5.37 -12.94
CA GLU A 43 8.88 -3.97 -13.37
C GLU A 43 8.01 -3.17 -12.38
N SER A 44 7.49 -2.02 -12.81
CA SER A 44 6.73 -1.10 -11.95
C SER A 44 5.24 -1.45 -11.88
N ILE A 45 4.59 -1.06 -10.78
CA ILE A 45 3.13 -1.05 -10.70
C ILE A 45 2.58 -0.02 -11.70
N PRO A 46 1.70 -0.41 -12.65
CA PRO A 46 1.21 0.51 -13.67
C PRO A 46 0.20 1.51 -13.08
N ALA A 47 0.38 2.79 -13.39
CA ALA A 47 -0.53 3.85 -12.93
C ALA A 47 -1.98 3.67 -13.44
N SER A 48 -2.18 2.88 -14.51
CA SER A 48 -3.52 2.55 -15.01
C SER A 48 -4.37 1.80 -13.99
N LEU A 49 -3.79 1.13 -12.97
CA LEU A 49 -4.58 0.53 -11.89
C LEU A 49 -5.44 1.57 -11.16
N GLY A 50 -5.03 2.83 -11.12
CA GLY A 50 -5.82 3.92 -10.52
C GLY A 50 -7.17 4.17 -11.21
N GLN A 51 -7.39 3.61 -12.41
CA GLN A 51 -8.69 3.65 -13.10
C GLN A 51 -9.72 2.71 -12.45
N ILE A 52 -9.29 1.71 -11.69
CA ILE A 52 -10.16 0.75 -10.99
C ILE A 52 -10.68 1.38 -9.68
N ARG A 53 -11.49 2.43 -9.80
CA ARG A 53 -12.01 3.20 -8.66
C ARG A 53 -12.85 2.37 -7.68
N GLY A 54 -13.35 1.23 -8.14
CA GLY A 54 -14.18 0.32 -7.36
C GLY A 54 -13.42 -0.69 -6.49
N LEU A 55 -12.08 -0.71 -6.54
CA LEU A 55 -11.28 -1.74 -5.87
C LEU A 55 -11.47 -1.71 -4.33
N ARG A 56 -11.63 -2.90 -3.74
CA ARG A 56 -11.84 -3.14 -2.30
C ARG A 56 -10.67 -3.89 -1.67
N SER A 57 -10.01 -4.76 -2.43
CA SER A 57 -8.83 -5.49 -2.01
C SER A 57 -7.80 -5.51 -3.13
N LEU A 58 -6.57 -5.13 -2.80
CA LEU A 58 -5.40 -5.24 -3.66
C LEU A 58 -4.32 -6.03 -2.93
N ASP A 59 -3.93 -7.16 -3.50
CA ASP A 59 -2.79 -7.94 -3.04
C ASP A 59 -1.80 -8.14 -4.18
N LEU A 60 -0.64 -7.49 -4.08
CA LEU A 60 0.50 -7.62 -4.98
C LEU A 60 1.72 -8.19 -4.24
N SER A 61 1.53 -8.74 -3.05
CA SER A 61 2.61 -9.18 -2.18
C SER A 61 3.38 -10.37 -2.76
N GLY A 62 4.61 -10.60 -2.29
CA GLY A 62 5.40 -11.76 -2.70
C GLY A 62 5.74 -11.76 -4.20
N ASN A 63 6.21 -10.62 -4.71
CA ASN A 63 6.58 -10.46 -6.11
C ASN A 63 7.96 -9.80 -6.23
N ARG A 64 8.38 -9.46 -7.46
CA ARG A 64 9.64 -8.78 -7.76
C ARG A 64 9.40 -7.37 -8.32
N LEU A 65 8.29 -6.73 -7.93
CA LEU A 65 7.93 -5.40 -8.41
C LEU A 65 8.97 -4.38 -7.95
N THR A 66 9.32 -3.46 -8.84
CA THR A 66 10.38 -2.44 -8.69
C THR A 66 9.81 -1.05 -8.95
N GLY A 67 10.66 -0.02 -8.95
CA GLY A 67 10.22 1.35 -9.17
C GLY A 67 9.47 1.91 -7.97
N GLN A 68 8.73 3.00 -8.18
CA GLN A 68 7.96 3.67 -7.14
C GLN A 68 6.54 3.13 -7.07
N ILE A 69 5.89 3.29 -5.92
CA ILE A 69 4.43 3.18 -5.83
C ILE A 69 3.86 4.37 -6.61
N PRO A 70 3.05 4.16 -7.66
CA PRO A 70 2.48 5.24 -8.45
C PRO A 70 1.56 6.11 -7.59
N ASP A 71 1.49 7.40 -7.90
CA ASP A 71 0.64 8.37 -7.20
C ASP A 71 -0.83 8.22 -7.62
N ILE A 72 -1.46 7.13 -7.14
CA ILE A 72 -2.84 6.74 -7.41
C ILE A 72 -3.56 6.41 -6.12
N SER A 73 -4.89 6.59 -6.12
CA SER A 73 -5.73 6.31 -4.96
C SER A 73 -6.94 5.44 -5.30
N PHE A 74 -7.33 4.64 -4.30
CA PHE A 74 -8.49 3.78 -4.33
C PHE A 74 -9.40 4.16 -3.14
N PRO A 75 -10.30 5.16 -3.29
CA PRO A 75 -11.03 5.70 -2.14
C PRO A 75 -11.82 4.66 -1.35
N GLY A 76 -12.27 3.59 -2.02
CA GLY A 76 -13.05 2.52 -1.43
C GLY A 76 -12.26 1.28 -1.00
N ILE A 77 -10.92 1.28 -1.06
CA ILE A 77 -10.13 0.10 -0.74
C ILE A 77 -10.10 -0.15 0.77
N ASN A 78 -10.18 -1.41 1.18
CA ASN A 78 -10.12 -1.83 2.58
C ASN A 78 -8.78 -2.51 2.92
N ILE A 79 -8.22 -3.27 1.97
CA ILE A 79 -6.97 -3.99 2.15
C ILE A 79 -6.03 -3.64 1.00
N MET A 80 -4.83 -3.20 1.34
CA MET A 80 -3.75 -2.99 0.39
C MET A 80 -2.48 -3.65 0.90
N ASP A 81 -2.07 -4.72 0.23
CA ASP A 81 -0.85 -5.48 0.53
C ASP A 81 0.11 -5.37 -0.65
N LEU A 82 1.21 -4.65 -0.44
CA LEU A 82 2.32 -4.48 -1.39
C LEU A 82 3.61 -5.08 -0.83
N SER A 83 3.50 -5.88 0.24
CA SER A 83 4.66 -6.36 0.99
C SER A 83 5.54 -7.29 0.16
N GLN A 84 6.77 -7.52 0.61
CA GLN A 84 7.67 -8.51 0.00
C GLN A 84 7.89 -8.27 -1.50
N ASN A 85 8.31 -7.06 -1.85
CA ASN A 85 8.66 -6.65 -3.19
C ASN A 85 9.99 -5.87 -3.18
N LEU A 86 10.36 -5.25 -4.30
CA LEU A 86 11.55 -4.41 -4.45
C LEU A 86 11.20 -2.93 -4.69
N LEU A 87 9.99 -2.51 -4.27
CA LEU A 87 9.48 -1.15 -4.46
C LEU A 87 10.35 -0.15 -3.69
N GLY A 88 10.65 0.98 -4.30
CA GLY A 88 11.49 2.04 -3.73
C GLY A 88 10.86 3.42 -3.82
N GLY A 89 11.63 4.44 -3.46
CA GLY A 89 11.14 5.83 -3.40
C GLY A 89 10.15 6.06 -2.26
N PRO A 90 9.51 7.24 -2.23
CA PRO A 90 8.59 7.62 -1.16
C PRO A 90 7.25 6.90 -1.22
N ILE A 91 6.59 6.79 -0.07
CA ILE A 91 5.15 6.49 -0.03
C ILE A 91 4.42 7.70 -0.62
N PRO A 92 3.58 7.53 -1.67
CA PRO A 92 2.91 8.65 -2.31
C PRO A 92 1.84 9.27 -1.39
N SER A 93 1.72 10.59 -1.44
CA SER A 93 0.74 11.35 -0.65
C SER A 93 -0.71 10.94 -0.94
N SER A 94 -1.00 10.47 -2.16
CA SER A 94 -2.33 9.96 -2.54
C SER A 94 -2.80 8.77 -1.71
N VAL A 95 -1.92 8.06 -0.99
CA VAL A 95 -2.34 7.01 -0.06
C VAL A 95 -3.33 7.54 0.98
N GLY A 96 -3.18 8.81 1.40
CA GLY A 96 -4.08 9.48 2.34
C GLY A 96 -5.52 9.62 1.84
N LEU A 97 -5.76 9.43 0.54
CA LEU A 97 -7.08 9.47 -0.08
C LEU A 97 -7.79 8.11 -0.07
N CYS A 98 -7.13 7.04 0.36
CA CYS A 98 -7.72 5.71 0.54
C CYS A 98 -8.47 5.64 1.88
N THR A 99 -9.47 6.49 2.06
CA THR A 99 -10.07 6.76 3.39
C THR A 99 -10.77 5.56 4.04
N SER A 100 -11.13 4.53 3.26
CA SER A 100 -11.72 3.28 3.76
C SER A 100 -10.70 2.18 4.10
N LEU A 101 -9.40 2.48 4.03
CA LEU A 101 -8.34 1.49 4.23
C LEU A 101 -8.28 1.05 5.69
N VAL A 102 -8.37 -0.27 5.92
CA VAL A 102 -8.35 -0.91 7.24
C VAL A 102 -7.00 -1.60 7.49
N LYS A 103 -6.45 -2.25 6.47
CA LYS A 103 -5.13 -2.91 6.52
C LYS A 103 -4.23 -2.37 5.42
N MET A 104 -3.07 -1.86 5.81
CA MET A 104 -1.99 -1.42 4.93
C MET A 104 -0.71 -2.18 5.27
N ASP A 105 -0.21 -3.00 4.35
CA ASP A 105 1.07 -3.71 4.52
C ASP A 105 2.00 -3.44 3.34
N PHE A 106 2.96 -2.54 3.57
CA PHE A 106 4.01 -2.20 2.61
C PHE A 106 5.38 -2.70 3.09
N SER A 107 5.39 -3.67 4.01
CA SER A 107 6.61 -4.17 4.63
C SER A 107 7.55 -4.85 3.63
N ARG A 108 8.82 -5.02 4.00
CA ARG A 108 9.81 -5.78 3.23
C ARG A 108 9.94 -5.28 1.79
N ASN A 109 10.19 -3.99 1.66
CA ASN A 109 10.46 -3.29 0.41
C ASN A 109 11.74 -2.45 0.54
N ARG A 110 11.95 -1.49 -0.37
CA ARG A 110 13.05 -0.53 -0.37
C ARG A 110 12.53 0.92 -0.28
N LEU A 111 11.31 1.11 0.25
CA LEU A 111 10.67 2.43 0.38
C LEU A 111 11.51 3.34 1.25
N SER A 112 11.59 4.62 0.90
CA SER A 112 12.52 5.58 1.50
C SER A 112 11.87 6.94 1.73
N GLY A 113 12.52 7.80 2.52
CA GLY A 113 11.94 9.10 2.88
C GLY A 113 10.94 8.99 4.03
N PRO A 114 10.24 10.09 4.36
CA PRO A 114 9.34 10.13 5.51
C PRO A 114 8.03 9.41 5.23
N ILE A 115 7.34 9.02 6.30
CA ILE A 115 5.92 8.68 6.24
C ILE A 115 5.15 9.99 5.94
N PRO A 116 4.33 10.05 4.89
CA PRO A 116 3.71 11.29 4.44
C PRO A 116 2.58 11.74 5.37
N ASP A 117 2.51 13.04 5.71
CA ASP A 117 1.47 13.61 6.57
C ASP A 117 0.02 13.29 6.15
N PRO A 118 -0.32 13.23 4.83
CA PRO A 118 -1.64 12.81 4.36
C PRO A 118 -2.12 11.44 4.86
N ILE A 119 -1.25 10.59 5.42
CA ILE A 119 -1.65 9.32 6.04
C ILE A 119 -2.72 9.49 7.12
N VAL A 120 -2.86 10.71 7.69
CA VAL A 120 -3.93 11.09 8.62
C VAL A 120 -5.35 10.94 8.06
N GLY A 121 -5.51 10.89 6.73
CA GLY A 121 -6.79 10.65 6.07
C GLY A 121 -7.30 9.22 6.23
N LEU A 122 -6.46 8.28 6.67
CA LEU A 122 -6.78 6.85 6.82
C LEU A 122 -7.51 6.58 8.15
N LYS A 123 -8.70 7.19 8.33
CA LYS A 123 -9.43 7.18 9.60
C LYS A 123 -9.90 5.79 10.07
N ASP A 124 -10.10 4.87 9.13
CA ASP A 124 -10.52 3.49 9.40
C ASP A 124 -9.34 2.52 9.57
N LEU A 125 -8.09 3.01 9.52
CA LEU A 125 -6.91 2.17 9.51
C LEU A 125 -6.69 1.52 10.87
N VAL A 126 -6.65 0.20 10.90
CA VAL A 126 -6.43 -0.62 12.10
C VAL A 126 -5.01 -1.15 12.15
N LEU A 127 -4.45 -1.55 11.01
CA LEU A 127 -3.12 -2.12 10.91
C LEU A 127 -2.30 -1.41 9.83
N MET A 128 -1.15 -0.89 10.24
CA MET A 128 -0.13 -0.33 9.37
C MET A 128 1.21 -1.04 9.59
N ASP A 129 1.64 -1.84 8.62
CA ASP A 129 2.98 -2.44 8.60
C ASP A 129 3.84 -1.80 7.51
N LEU A 130 4.89 -1.10 7.93
CA LEU A 130 5.91 -0.50 7.06
C LEU A 130 7.30 -1.06 7.37
N SER A 131 7.37 -2.17 8.11
CA SER A 131 8.62 -2.76 8.59
C SER A 131 9.55 -3.19 7.46
N PHE A 132 10.85 -3.26 7.75
CA PHE A 132 11.89 -3.69 6.81
C PHE A 132 11.87 -2.88 5.49
N ASN A 133 11.98 -1.56 5.63
CA ASN A 133 12.12 -0.60 4.54
C ASN A 133 13.34 0.30 4.81
N ARG A 134 13.46 1.41 4.08
CA ARG A 134 14.49 2.45 4.23
C ARG A 134 13.87 3.79 4.63
N LEU A 135 12.72 3.76 5.30
CA LEU A 135 12.00 4.97 5.73
C LEU A 135 12.84 5.73 6.75
N ALA A 136 12.89 7.05 6.59
CA ALA A 136 13.73 7.95 7.38
C ALA A 136 13.04 9.31 7.53
N GLY A 137 13.54 10.15 8.43
CA GLY A 137 12.93 11.44 8.74
C GLY A 137 12.09 11.40 10.03
N PRO A 138 11.38 12.51 10.33
CA PRO A 138 10.64 12.63 11.59
C PRO A 138 9.45 11.69 11.62
N PHE A 139 9.10 11.23 12.82
CA PHE A 139 7.84 10.55 13.05
C PHE A 139 6.68 11.53 12.81
N PRO A 140 5.68 11.21 11.96
CA PRO A 140 4.59 12.14 11.71
C PRO A 140 3.73 12.33 12.96
N LYS A 141 3.70 13.57 13.46
CA LYS A 141 2.85 13.96 14.60
C LYS A 141 1.36 13.72 14.34
N SER A 142 0.96 13.60 13.07
CA SER A 142 -0.40 13.33 12.65
C SER A 142 -0.85 11.88 12.90
N LEU A 143 0.06 10.95 13.22
CA LEU A 143 -0.29 9.56 13.52
C LEU A 143 -1.21 9.43 14.73
N LYS A 144 -1.10 10.32 15.73
CA LYS A 144 -2.02 10.37 16.87
C LYS A 144 -3.49 10.59 16.50
N ASN A 145 -3.75 11.11 15.30
CA ASN A 145 -5.10 11.37 14.79
C ASN A 145 -5.68 10.15 14.03
N LEU A 146 -4.99 9.01 14.02
CA LEU A 146 -5.49 7.73 13.51
C LEU A 146 -6.14 6.95 14.65
N GLU A 147 -7.36 7.35 15.01
CA GLU A 147 -8.08 6.85 16.19
C GLU A 147 -8.41 5.35 16.16
N SER A 148 -8.48 4.77 14.96
CA SER A 148 -8.75 3.33 14.76
C SER A 148 -7.51 2.44 14.81
N LEU A 149 -6.31 3.04 14.83
CA LEU A 149 -5.05 2.31 14.66
C LEU A 149 -4.72 1.49 15.91
N GLN A 150 -4.61 0.17 15.74
CA GLN A 150 -4.30 -0.78 16.81
C GLN A 150 -2.90 -1.37 16.68
N ALA A 151 -2.35 -1.41 15.46
CA ALA A 151 -1.03 -1.95 15.21
C ALA A 151 -0.24 -1.06 14.24
N LEU A 152 0.89 -0.53 14.72
CA LEU A 152 1.87 0.20 13.94
C LEU A 152 3.22 -0.52 14.00
N ILE A 153 3.67 -1.05 12.87
CA ILE A 153 4.90 -1.85 12.79
C ILE A 153 5.92 -1.11 11.90
N LEU A 154 6.97 -0.56 12.52
CA LEU A 154 8.01 0.23 11.84
C LEU A 154 9.41 -0.39 11.93
N LYS A 155 9.53 -1.59 12.53
CA LYS A 155 10.80 -2.29 12.77
C LYS A 155 11.65 -2.35 11.50
N GLY A 156 12.96 -2.18 11.63
CA GLY A 156 13.87 -2.37 10.49
C GLY A 156 13.83 -1.24 9.47
N ASN A 157 13.48 -0.02 9.91
CA ASN A 157 13.70 1.22 9.17
C ASN A 157 14.79 2.06 9.86
N PRO A 158 15.62 2.82 9.11
CA PRO A 158 16.61 3.74 9.66
C PRO A 158 15.97 5.03 10.21
N MET A 159 14.76 4.96 10.79
CA MET A 159 14.10 6.13 11.36
C MET A 159 15.01 6.74 12.42
N ALA A 160 15.20 8.06 12.34
CA ALA A 160 16.15 8.76 13.19
C ALA A 160 15.85 8.41 14.66
N SER A 161 16.85 7.80 15.32
CA SER A 161 16.78 7.44 16.72
C SER A 161 16.73 8.70 17.56
N THR A 162 15.55 9.15 17.98
CA THR A 162 15.39 10.03 19.14
C THR A 162 13.91 10.14 19.50
N ILE A 163 13.45 9.13 20.24
CA ILE A 163 12.23 9.19 21.07
C ILE A 163 10.94 9.28 20.22
N LEU A 164 10.11 8.23 20.26
CA LEU A 164 8.70 8.38 19.88
C LEU A 164 8.18 9.57 20.69
N PRO A 165 7.73 10.68 20.07
CA PRO A 165 7.28 11.83 20.85
C PRO A 165 6.24 11.33 21.84
N GLU A 166 6.38 11.64 23.13
CA GLU A 166 5.57 11.07 24.21
C GLU A 166 4.06 11.15 23.87
N ASP A 167 3.64 12.27 23.26
CA ASP A 167 2.27 12.56 22.85
C ASP A 167 1.82 11.89 21.52
N SER A 168 2.66 11.09 20.86
CA SER A 168 2.35 10.52 19.53
C SER A 168 1.28 9.44 19.60
N PHE A 169 1.08 8.86 20.78
CA PHE A 169 0.11 7.81 21.04
C PHE A 169 -0.91 8.21 22.11
N ASP A 170 -0.81 9.42 22.66
CA ASP A 170 -1.80 9.96 23.57
C ASP A 170 -3.17 10.03 22.87
N GLY A 171 -4.13 9.25 23.38
CA GLY A 171 -5.49 9.16 22.84
C GLY A 171 -5.75 7.94 21.94
N MET A 172 -4.76 7.11 21.63
CA MET A 172 -5.03 5.78 21.06
C MET A 172 -5.64 4.88 22.13
N LYS A 173 -6.82 4.32 21.84
CA LYS A 173 -7.54 3.38 22.72
C LYS A 173 -7.26 1.94 22.35
#